data_AF-A0A0N5A0C1-F1
#
_entry.id   AF-A0A0N5A0C1-F1
#
_cell.length_a   1.000
_cell.length_b   1.000
_cell.length_c   1.000
_cell.angle_alpha   90.00
_cell.angle_beta   90.00
_cell.angle_gamma   90.00
#
_symmetry.space_group_name_H-M   'P 1'
#
loop_
_entity.id
_entity.type
_entity.pdbx_description
1 polymer ?
#
loop_
_entity_poly.entity_id
_entity_poly.type
_entity_poly.pdbx_seq_one_letter_code
_entity_poly.pdbx_strand_id
1 'polypeptide(L)'
;MVPPKKAKAQADEIAQLTLNIQKLAQFRAILKDMKAGYEILNGGYNTIKNLSEGNFKIHKSFLDGLMEVSPEVKKYRKVAEIIQYQSRLVKDYQKAWGRFQHSEVFKPSEIQYLSGVYARLLKSSLKNLDELTLVVTASKLRMSDDERIQSIDRIHAD
;
A
#
# COMPACT_ATOMS: atom_id res chain seq x y z
N MET A 1 -9.86 29.87 -96.03
CA MET A 1 -10.11 29.26 -94.70
C MET A 1 -8.79 29.29 -93.93
N VAL A 2 -8.70 30.11 -92.87
CA VAL A 2 -7.46 30.25 -92.08
C VAL A 2 -7.40 29.10 -91.06
N PRO A 3 -6.28 28.37 -90.93
CA PRO A 3 -6.19 27.27 -89.98
C PRO A 3 -6.25 27.79 -88.54
N PRO A 4 -6.91 27.07 -87.61
CA PRO A 4 -6.99 27.49 -86.22
C PRO A 4 -5.59 27.56 -85.60
N LYS A 5 -5.18 28.74 -85.11
CA LYS A 5 -3.96 28.91 -84.32
C LYS A 5 -4.12 28.18 -83.00
N LYS A 6 -3.25 27.19 -82.72
CA LYS A 6 -3.20 26.52 -81.42
C LYS A 6 -2.99 27.57 -80.31
N ALA A 7 -3.93 27.65 -79.38
CA ALA A 7 -3.88 28.62 -78.29
C ALA A 7 -2.84 28.16 -77.25
N LYS A 8 -1.75 28.93 -77.08
CA LYS A 8 -0.66 28.62 -76.14
C LYS A 8 -1.14 28.42 -74.69
N ALA A 9 -2.24 29.06 -74.30
CA ALA A 9 -2.86 28.94 -72.99
C ALA A 9 -3.20 27.50 -72.58
N GLN A 10 -3.60 26.63 -73.53
CA GLN A 10 -3.96 25.24 -73.22
C GLN A 10 -2.75 24.40 -72.80
N ALA A 11 -1.55 24.71 -73.32
CA ALA A 11 -0.33 24.00 -72.94
C ALA A 11 0.13 24.37 -71.52
N ASP A 12 0.01 25.64 -71.15
CA ASP A 12 0.35 26.14 -69.81
C ASP A 12 -0.61 25.60 -68.74
N GLU A 13 -1.91 25.52 -69.06
CA GLU A 13 -2.93 24.91 -68.20
C GLU A 13 -2.67 23.42 -67.95
N ILE A 14 -2.29 22.65 -68.98
CA ILE A 14 -1.95 21.23 -68.84
C ILE A 14 -0.68 21.04 -67.99
N ALA A 15 0.32 21.91 -68.16
CA ALA A 15 1.53 21.88 -67.32
C ALA A 15 1.19 22.18 -65.85
N GLN A 16 0.34 23.18 -65.60
CA GLN A 16 -0.11 23.51 -64.25
C GLN A 16 -0.94 22.39 -63.61
N LEU A 17 -1.84 21.76 -64.37
CA LEU A 17 -2.63 20.61 -63.89
C LEU A 17 -1.71 19.44 -63.51
N THR A 18 -0.70 19.17 -64.32
CA THR A 18 0.29 18.12 -64.05
C THR A 18 1.05 18.42 -62.74
N LEU A 19 1.50 19.66 -62.55
CA LEU A 19 2.15 20.09 -61.30
C LEU A 19 1.21 19.98 -60.09
N ASN A 20 -0.06 20.35 -60.25
CA ASN A 20 -1.06 20.25 -59.18
C ASN A 20 -1.33 18.79 -58.79
N ILE A 21 -1.39 17.86 -59.76
CA ILE A 21 -1.52 16.42 -59.48
C ILE A 21 -0.31 15.91 -58.69
N GLN A 22 0.90 16.31 -59.08
CA GLN A 22 2.12 15.94 -58.34
C GLN A 22 2.11 16.48 -56.91
N LYS A 23 1.73 17.75 -56.71
CA LYS A 23 1.59 18.36 -55.37
C LYS A 23 0.53 17.66 -54.52
N LEU A 24 -0.62 17.31 -55.11
CA LEU A 24 -1.67 16.57 -54.41
C LEU A 24 -1.19 15.17 -53.99
N ALA A 25 -0.42 14.48 -54.84
CA ALA A 25 0.19 13.20 -54.49
C ALA A 25 1.18 13.34 -53.33
N GLN A 26 2.02 14.38 -53.33
CA GLN A 26 2.94 14.69 -52.23
C GLN A 26 2.21 14.99 -50.92
N PHE A 27 1.16 15.82 -50.96
CA PHE A 27 0.36 16.11 -49.75
C PHE A 27 -0.36 14.87 -49.21
N ARG A 28 -0.84 13.97 -50.08
CA ARG A 28 -1.41 12.68 -49.65
C ARG A 28 -0.37 11.79 -48.95
N ALA A 29 0.86 11.77 -49.44
CA ALA A 29 1.95 11.04 -48.79
C ALA A 29 2.27 11.63 -47.41
N ILE A 30 2.44 12.95 -47.31
CA ILE A 30 2.67 13.63 -46.02
C ILE A 30 1.53 13.36 -45.04
N LEU A 31 0.27 13.44 -45.48
CA LEU A 31 -0.88 13.16 -44.63
C LEU A 31 -0.91 11.71 -44.14
N LYS A 32 -0.47 10.75 -44.97
CA LYS A 32 -0.32 9.35 -44.56
C LYS A 32 0.74 9.22 -43.47
N ASP A 33 1.90 9.85 -43.64
CA ASP A 33 2.99 9.80 -42.67
C ASP A 33 2.60 10.49 -41.35
N MET A 34 1.90 11.62 -41.43
CA MET A 34 1.37 12.32 -40.25
C MET A 34 0.37 11.46 -39.48
N LYS A 35 -0.52 10.73 -40.18
CA LYS A 35 -1.47 9.80 -39.54
C LYS A 35 -0.73 8.66 -38.84
N ALA A 36 0.25 8.06 -39.50
CA ALA A 36 1.07 7.01 -38.91
C ALA A 36 1.84 7.52 -37.66
N GLY A 37 2.43 8.72 -37.74
CA GLY A 37 3.11 9.35 -36.60
C GLY A 37 2.17 9.61 -35.42
N TYR A 38 0.95 10.08 -35.68
CA TYR A 38 -0.07 10.28 -34.66
C TYR A 38 -0.49 8.97 -33.99
N GLU A 39 -0.71 7.90 -34.77
CA GLU A 39 -1.06 6.58 -34.24
C GLU A 39 0.04 6.02 -33.33
N ILE A 40 1.31 6.16 -33.72
CA ILE A 40 2.46 5.75 -32.92
C ILE A 40 2.52 6.54 -31.61
N LEU A 41 2.39 7.88 -31.67
CA LEU A 41 2.43 8.73 -30.48
C LEU A 41 1.28 8.42 -29.52
N ASN A 42 0.06 8.30 -30.03
CA ASN A 42 -1.11 7.98 -29.23
C ASN A 42 -1.00 6.57 -28.60
N GLY A 43 -0.55 5.57 -29.38
CA GLY A 43 -0.31 4.22 -28.88
C GLY A 43 0.78 4.17 -27.80
N GLY A 44 1.92 4.81 -28.05
CA GLY A 44 3.03 4.91 -27.10
C GLY A 44 2.64 5.62 -25.81
N TYR A 45 1.97 6.77 -25.92
CA TYR A 45 1.47 7.52 -24.75
C TYR A 45 0.52 6.69 -23.90
N ASN A 46 -0.49 6.05 -24.51
CA ASN A 46 -1.44 5.20 -23.78
C ASN A 46 -0.76 3.99 -23.14
N THR A 47 0.24 3.41 -23.79
CA THR A 47 1.03 2.30 -23.22
C THR A 47 1.75 2.74 -21.95
N ILE A 48 2.47 3.87 -22.00
CA ILE A 48 3.21 4.41 -20.84
C ILE A 48 2.23 4.80 -19.72
N LYS A 49 1.13 5.46 -20.07
CA LYS A 49 0.07 5.83 -19.12
C LYS A 49 -0.47 4.60 -18.40
N ASN A 50 -0.91 3.58 -19.13
CA ASN A 50 -1.48 2.36 -18.57
C ASN A 50 -0.47 1.60 -17.70
N LEU A 51 0.80 1.53 -18.13
CA LEU A 51 1.87 0.90 -17.35
C LEU A 51 2.12 1.65 -16.02
N SER A 52 2.18 2.98 -16.08
CA SER A 52 2.37 3.83 -14.90
C SER A 52 1.21 3.71 -13.91
N GLU A 53 -0.03 3.80 -14.41
CA GLU A 53 -1.23 3.62 -13.59
C GLU A 53 -1.30 2.21 -12.98
N GLY A 54 -0.95 1.17 -13.74
CA GLY A 54 -0.92 -0.21 -13.27
C GLY A 54 0.12 -0.41 -12.16
N ASN A 55 1.33 0.11 -12.36
CA ASN A 55 2.41 0.07 -11.37
C ASN A 55 2.00 0.75 -10.06
N PHE A 56 1.44 1.97 -10.15
CA PHE A 56 0.93 2.68 -8.98
C PHE A 56 -0.17 1.90 -8.25
N LYS A 57 -1.12 1.29 -8.98
CA LYS A 57 -2.17 0.46 -8.38
C LYS A 57 -1.60 -0.73 -7.61
N ILE A 58 -0.61 -1.43 -8.17
CA ILE A 58 0.04 -2.57 -7.49
C ILE A 58 0.70 -2.12 -6.19
N HIS A 59 1.49 -1.04 -6.23
CA HIS A 59 2.14 -0.51 -5.02
C HIS A 59 1.13 -0.04 -3.98
N LYS A 60 0.04 0.62 -4.41
CA LYS A 60 -1.04 1.00 -3.52
C LYS A 60 -1.68 -0.22 -2.87
N SER A 61 -2.08 -1.23 -3.65
CA SER A 61 -2.68 -2.46 -3.11
C SER A 61 -1.75 -3.20 -2.16
N PHE A 62 -0.44 -3.24 -2.44
CA PHE A 62 0.55 -3.82 -1.53
C PHE A 62 0.61 -3.05 -0.19
N LEU A 63 0.72 -1.72 -0.24
CA LEU A 63 0.79 -0.87 0.96
C LEU A 63 -0.53 -0.87 1.77
N ASP A 64 -1.67 -0.95 1.08
CA ASP A 64 -2.98 -1.10 1.71
C ASP A 64 -3.09 -2.48 2.38
N GLY A 65 -2.60 -3.55 1.74
CA GLY A 65 -2.54 -4.89 2.33
C GLY A 65 -1.68 -4.97 3.60
N LEU A 66 -0.56 -4.23 3.68
CA LEU A 66 0.24 -4.13 4.91
C LEU A 66 -0.51 -3.49 6.09
N MET A 67 -1.58 -2.74 5.83
CA MET A 67 -2.44 -2.16 6.86
C MET A 67 -3.51 -3.15 7.34
N GLU A 68 -3.84 -4.16 6.55
CA GLU A 68 -4.76 -5.22 6.93
C GLU A 68 -4.08 -6.22 7.86
N VAL A 69 -4.87 -6.90 8.68
CA VAL A 69 -4.40 -7.99 9.57
C VAL A 69 -5.13 -9.25 9.17
N SER A 70 -4.37 -10.26 8.75
CA SER A 70 -4.94 -11.53 8.32
C SER A 70 -5.63 -12.29 9.47
N PRO A 71 -6.66 -13.10 9.17
CA PRO A 71 -7.30 -13.98 10.14
C PRO A 71 -6.32 -14.92 10.84
N GLU A 72 -5.25 -15.34 10.16
CA GLU A 72 -4.18 -16.22 10.63
C GLU A 72 -3.42 -15.57 11.78
N VAL A 73 -3.00 -14.31 11.62
CA VAL A 73 -2.34 -13.53 12.68
C VAL A 73 -3.28 -13.34 13.88
N LYS A 74 -4.58 -13.07 13.64
CA LYS A 74 -5.57 -12.93 14.73
C LYS A 74 -5.80 -14.22 15.51
N LYS A 75 -5.72 -15.37 14.84
CA LYS A 75 -5.87 -16.71 15.43
C LYS A 75 -4.58 -17.30 15.95
N TYR A 76 -3.46 -16.57 15.84
CA TYR A 76 -2.17 -17.06 16.27
C TYR A 76 -2.20 -17.36 17.78
N ARG A 77 -1.84 -18.60 18.14
CA ARG A 77 -2.02 -19.16 19.50
C ARG A 77 -1.46 -18.25 20.59
N LYS A 78 -0.28 -17.65 20.36
CA LYS A 78 0.41 -16.83 21.36
C LYS A 78 -0.37 -15.56 21.73
N VAL A 79 -1.25 -15.06 20.87
CA VAL A 79 -2.15 -13.93 21.20
C VAL A 79 -3.05 -14.31 22.39
N ALA A 80 -3.66 -15.50 22.33
CA ALA A 80 -4.51 -16.00 23.41
C ALA A 80 -3.70 -16.30 24.68
N GLU A 81 -2.48 -16.83 24.54
CA GLU A 81 -1.59 -17.11 25.67
C GLU A 81 -1.18 -15.83 26.41
N ILE A 82 -0.79 -14.76 25.70
CA ILE A 82 -0.47 -13.46 26.31
C ILE A 82 -1.67 -12.97 27.13
N ILE A 83 -2.87 -12.95 26.55
CA ILE A 83 -4.09 -12.51 27.25
C ILE A 83 -4.36 -13.36 28.50
N GLN A 84 -4.17 -14.69 28.41
CA GLN A 84 -4.32 -15.58 29.55
C GLN A 84 -3.29 -15.32 30.64
N TYR A 85 -2.02 -15.06 30.29
CA TYR A 85 -0.97 -14.72 31.24
C TYR A 85 -1.29 -13.42 31.98
N GLN A 86 -1.75 -12.38 31.27
CA GLN A 86 -2.14 -11.13 31.92
C GLN A 86 -3.34 -11.30 32.84
N SER A 87 -4.35 -12.10 32.44
CA SER A 87 -5.49 -12.41 33.31
C SER A 87 -5.07 -13.18 34.57
N ARG A 88 -4.17 -14.16 34.43
CA ARG A 88 -3.65 -14.95 35.55
C ARG A 88 -2.85 -14.06 36.52
N LEU A 89 -1.98 -13.21 35.99
CA LEU A 89 -1.17 -12.28 36.77
C LEU A 89 -2.02 -11.36 37.67
N VAL A 90 -3.10 -10.79 37.13
CA VAL A 90 -4.04 -9.97 37.91
C VAL A 90 -4.74 -10.79 39.00
N LYS A 91 -5.19 -12.00 38.69
CA LYS A 91 -5.85 -12.89 39.67
C LYS A 91 -4.91 -13.30 40.79
N ASP A 92 -3.67 -13.66 40.46
CA ASP A 92 -2.68 -14.08 41.44
C ASP A 92 -2.28 -12.92 42.36
N TYR A 93 -2.14 -11.71 41.82
CA TYR A 93 -1.96 -10.50 42.61
C TYR A 93 -3.11 -10.26 43.58
N GLN A 94 -4.36 -10.29 43.12
CA GLN A 94 -5.54 -10.08 43.99
C GLN A 94 -5.59 -11.11 45.13
N LYS A 95 -5.29 -12.38 44.84
CA LYS A 95 -5.21 -13.45 45.85
C LYS A 95 -4.05 -13.25 46.83
N ALA A 96 -2.89 -12.81 46.36
CA ALA A 96 -1.73 -12.57 47.20
C ALA A 96 -1.96 -11.35 48.11
N TRP A 97 -2.52 -10.26 47.56
CA TRP A 97 -2.87 -9.07 48.30
C TRP A 97 -3.85 -9.36 49.44
N GLY A 98 -4.92 -10.11 49.17
CA GLY A 98 -5.86 -10.54 50.22
C GLY A 98 -5.18 -11.34 51.33
N ARG A 99 -4.22 -12.21 50.99
CA ARG A 99 -3.44 -12.96 52.00
C ARG A 99 -2.51 -12.07 52.82
N PHE A 100 -1.81 -11.13 52.18
CA PHE A 100 -0.87 -10.24 52.86
C PHE A 100 -1.56 -9.29 53.84
N GLN A 101 -2.78 -8.82 53.52
CA GLN A 101 -3.55 -7.96 54.43
C GLN A 101 -4.05 -8.68 55.68
N HIS A 102 -4.26 -10.00 55.62
CA HIS A 102 -4.78 -10.79 56.74
C HIS A 102 -3.68 -11.59 57.46
N SER A 103 -2.44 -11.56 56.99
CA SER A 103 -1.33 -12.28 57.60
C SER A 103 -0.50 -11.36 58.50
N GLU A 104 -0.21 -11.77 59.73
CA GLU A 104 0.74 -11.07 60.62
C GLU A 104 2.22 -11.28 60.21
N VAL A 105 2.46 -11.93 59.08
CA VAL A 105 3.80 -12.32 58.61
C VAL A 105 4.59 -11.12 58.07
N PHE A 106 3.92 -10.07 57.60
CA PHE A 106 4.56 -8.91 56.95
C PHE A 106 4.32 -7.62 57.72
N LYS A 107 5.36 -6.79 57.80
CA LYS A 107 5.25 -5.42 58.32
C LYS A 107 4.59 -4.51 57.28
N PRO A 108 3.94 -3.41 57.69
CA PRO A 108 3.31 -2.47 56.77
C PRO A 108 4.24 -1.94 55.67
N SER A 109 5.52 -1.71 55.98
CA SER A 109 6.54 -1.28 55.02
C SER A 109 6.85 -2.33 53.94
N GLU A 110 6.81 -3.62 54.30
CA GLU A 110 7.04 -4.73 53.36
C GLU A 110 5.83 -4.91 52.43
N ILE A 111 4.61 -4.74 52.95
CA ILE A 111 3.38 -4.74 52.16
C ILE A 111 3.40 -3.59 51.14
N GLN A 112 3.85 -2.39 51.55
CA GLN A 112 4.01 -1.24 50.66
C GLN A 112 5.09 -1.46 49.59
N TYR A 113 6.19 -2.12 49.93
CA TYR A 113 7.20 -2.50 48.95
C TYR A 113 6.64 -3.48 47.91
N LEU A 114 5.95 -4.53 48.36
CA LEU A 114 5.32 -5.53 47.49
C LEU A 114 4.29 -4.91 46.55
N SER A 115 3.43 -4.01 47.06
CA SER A 115 2.46 -3.30 46.20
C SER A 115 3.15 -2.48 45.12
N GLY A 116 4.29 -1.85 45.43
CA GLY A 116 5.11 -1.13 44.45
C GLY A 116 5.73 -2.04 43.38
N VAL A 117 6.17 -3.25 43.74
CA VAL A 117 6.65 -4.25 42.77
C VAL A 117 5.52 -4.69 41.84
N TYR A 118 4.36 -5.03 42.39
CA TYR A 118 3.20 -5.44 41.60
C TYR A 118 2.67 -4.32 40.71
N ALA A 119 2.67 -3.07 41.17
CA ALA A 119 2.29 -1.92 40.36
C ALA A 119 3.22 -1.77 39.13
N ARG A 120 4.53 -1.99 39.30
CA ARG A 120 5.49 -1.99 38.17
C ARG A 120 5.23 -3.15 37.21
N LEU A 121 5.00 -4.35 37.74
CA LEU A 121 4.70 -5.55 36.95
C LEU A 121 3.42 -5.36 36.12
N LEU A 122 2.36 -4.86 36.75
CA LEU A 122 1.08 -4.56 36.09
C LEU A 122 1.24 -3.47 35.01
N LYS A 123 2.06 -2.45 35.27
CA LYS A 123 2.36 -1.41 34.28
C LYS A 123 3.07 -2.00 33.05
N SER A 124 4.01 -2.93 33.25
CA SER A 124 4.69 -3.63 32.15
C SER A 124 3.72 -4.52 31.37
N SER A 125 2.88 -5.27 32.08
CA SER A 125 1.80 -6.09 31.54
C SER A 125 0.83 -5.29 30.64
N LEU A 126 0.39 -4.11 31.11
CA LEU A 126 -0.47 -3.22 30.33
C LEU A 126 0.22 -2.73 29.06
N LYS A 127 1.51 -2.38 29.15
CA LYS A 127 2.29 -1.98 27.97
C LYS A 127 2.36 -3.11 26.93
N ASN A 128 2.55 -4.35 27.38
CA ASN A 128 2.56 -5.52 26.49
C ASN A 128 1.19 -5.74 25.82
N LEU A 129 0.08 -5.47 26.51
CA LEU A 129 -1.26 -5.55 25.93
C LEU A 129 -1.55 -4.41 24.95
N ASP A 130 -1.12 -3.19 25.25
CA ASP A 130 -1.25 -2.05 24.33
C ASP A 130 -0.48 -2.34 23.04
N GLU A 131 0.74 -2.87 23.17
CA GLU A 131 1.56 -3.25 22.02
C GLU A 131 0.93 -4.40 21.23
N LEU A 132 0.46 -5.45 21.91
CA LEU A 132 -0.27 -6.54 21.26
C LEU A 132 -1.48 -6.02 20.49
N THR A 133 -2.23 -5.09 21.08
CA THR A 133 -3.40 -4.46 20.46
C THR A 133 -3.00 -3.69 19.19
N LEU A 134 -1.90 -2.94 19.21
CA LEU A 134 -1.39 -2.25 18.02
C LEU A 134 -1.03 -3.23 16.89
N VAL A 135 -0.43 -4.38 17.25
CA VAL A 135 -0.02 -5.41 16.29
C VAL A 135 -1.20 -6.15 15.67
N VAL A 136 -2.26 -6.46 16.44
CA VAL A 136 -3.42 -7.23 15.96
C VAL A 136 -4.56 -6.36 15.40
N THR A 137 -4.48 -5.03 15.54
CA THR A 137 -5.48 -4.09 15.03
C THR A 137 -5.10 -3.60 13.63
N ALA A 138 -6.05 -3.74 12.69
CA ALA A 138 -5.89 -3.23 11.33
C ALA A 138 -5.75 -1.70 11.31
N SER A 139 -5.06 -1.20 10.30
CA SER A 139 -4.86 0.22 9.99
C SER A 139 -4.07 1.03 11.04
N LYS A 140 -3.40 0.36 11.98
CA LYS A 140 -2.52 1.01 12.97
C LYS A 140 -1.04 1.00 12.57
N LEU A 141 -0.60 -0.03 11.88
CA LEU A 141 0.78 -0.24 11.45
C LEU A 141 0.81 -0.82 10.03
N ARG A 142 1.73 -0.34 9.20
CA ARG A 142 2.10 -0.98 7.93
C ARG A 142 3.13 -2.07 8.23
N MET A 143 2.67 -3.31 8.32
CA MET A 143 3.50 -4.43 8.76
C MET A 143 3.03 -5.71 8.07
N SER A 144 3.97 -6.47 7.53
CA SER A 144 3.69 -7.79 6.94
C SER A 144 3.30 -8.80 8.02
N ASP A 145 2.57 -9.85 7.65
CA ASP A 145 2.12 -10.88 8.59
C ASP A 145 3.29 -11.54 9.35
N ASP A 146 4.43 -11.78 8.69
CA ASP A 146 5.63 -12.32 9.32
C ASP A 146 6.20 -11.38 10.38
N GLU A 147 6.29 -10.08 10.09
CA GLU A 147 6.71 -9.06 11.06
C GLU A 147 5.71 -8.97 12.22
N ARG A 148 4.40 -9.15 11.96
CA ARG A 148 3.38 -9.21 13.04
C ARG A 148 3.60 -10.42 13.93
N ILE A 149 3.84 -11.59 13.36
CA ILE A 149 4.11 -12.83 14.10
C ILE A 149 5.37 -12.69 14.94
N GLN A 150 6.46 -12.15 14.38
CA GLN A 150 7.70 -11.88 15.12
C GLN A 150 7.48 -10.89 16.27
N SER A 151 6.66 -9.87 16.06
CA SER A 151 6.30 -8.91 17.11
C SER A 151 5.51 -9.58 18.23
N ILE A 152 4.53 -10.43 17.90
CA ILE A 152 3.76 -11.22 18.89
C ILE A 152 4.69 -12.17 19.65
N ASP A 153 5.63 -12.81 18.95
CA ASP A 153 6.62 -13.71 19.56
C ASP A 153 7.51 -12.99 20.57
N ARG A 154 7.93 -11.76 20.25
CA ARG A 154 8.70 -10.92 21.18
C ARG A 154 7.88 -10.53 22.40
N ILE A 155 6.64 -10.08 22.21
CA ILE A 155 5.73 -9.71 23.32
C ILE A 155 5.44 -10.92 24.22
N HIS A 156 5.35 -12.12 23.64
CA HIS A 156 5.16 -13.35 24.39
C HIS A 156 6.40 -13.76 25.20
N ALA A 157 7.60 -13.35 24.79
CA ALA A 157 8.85 -13.67 25.48
C ALA A 157 9.20 -12.69 26.63
N ASP A 158 8.58 -11.51 26.65
CA ASP A 158 8.70 -10.48 27.70
C ASP A 158 7.83 -10.79 28.93
#